data_AF-A0A1I8EAD5-F1
#
_entry.id   AF-A0A1I8EAD5-F1
#
_cell.length_a   1.000
_cell.length_b   1.000
_cell.length_c   1.000
_cell.angle_alpha   90.00
_cell.angle_beta   90.00
_cell.angle_gamma   90.00
#
_symmetry.space_group_name_H-M   'P 1'
#
loop_
_entity.id
_entity.type
_entity.pdbx_description
1 polymer ?
#
loop_
_entity_poly.entity_id
_entity_poly.type
_entity_poly.pdbx_seq_one_letter_code
_entity_poly.pdbx_strand_id
1 'polypeptide(L)'
;MQVAGRAGRFQSAYQKGWVTTLRPADMRLLEAFMKEPIKPIETAGIAPTSEQLETFSYHLPHASFLSIIDMFISISSLSKKFHLCDIEQFRKLAELIDDVPLSIKVKYAFCTAPVDMDVDNGVARACFVRIARRQWPLPRPTSITMLLDICKIYNLIDLYLWLSYKFPDMFPDREKIRLLGKLIESYINDALLTMSDITSSQQDEEESGYLDGMSNQGNMESISERLLRKGLVNESELLLLREEIRREEIKKLDNRNVNDEHN
;
A
#
# COMPACT_ATOMS: atom_id res chain seq x y z
N MET A 1 2.12 11.72 16.02
CA MET A 1 3.28 12.63 16.13
C MET A 1 4.33 12.51 15.02
N GLN A 2 4.81 11.33 14.63
CA GLN A 2 5.94 11.21 13.68
C GLN A 2 5.71 11.90 12.31
N VAL A 3 4.49 11.81 11.76
CA VAL A 3 4.14 12.46 10.49
C VAL A 3 4.00 13.98 10.68
N ALA A 4 3.27 14.41 11.72
CA ALA A 4 3.09 15.81 12.10
C ALA A 4 4.43 16.55 12.29
N GLY A 5 5.40 15.92 12.96
CA GLY A 5 6.74 16.49 13.21
C GLY A 5 7.62 16.66 11.98
N ARG A 6 7.16 16.25 10.78
CA ARG A 6 7.85 16.56 9.52
C ARG A 6 7.65 18.01 9.10
N ALA A 7 6.61 18.68 9.58
CA ALA A 7 6.39 20.10 9.35
C ALA A 7 7.29 20.95 10.27
N GLY A 8 7.91 22.00 9.73
CA GLY A 8 8.71 22.93 10.54
C GLY A 8 10.10 22.40 10.94
N ARG A 9 10.70 21.50 10.15
CA ARG A 9 12.05 20.99 10.43
C ARG A 9 13.07 22.12 10.45
N PHE A 10 14.05 22.01 11.36
CA PHE A 10 15.20 22.91 11.42
C PHE A 10 15.90 22.95 10.06
N GLN A 11 16.24 24.16 9.58
CA GLN A 11 16.77 24.46 8.23
C GLN A 11 15.81 24.33 7.05
N SER A 12 14.52 24.07 7.27
CA SER A 12 13.54 24.29 6.20
C SER A 12 13.25 25.79 6.05
N ALA A 13 12.75 26.19 4.87
CA ALA A 13 12.30 27.56 4.62
C ALA A 13 11.19 28.03 5.58
N TYR A 14 10.51 27.08 6.24
CA TYR A 14 9.38 27.34 7.15
C TYR A 14 9.73 26.92 8.57
N GLN A 15 10.02 27.88 9.44
CA GLN A 15 10.39 27.59 10.84
C GLN A 15 9.20 27.14 11.71
N LYS A 16 7.96 27.36 11.27
CA LYS A 16 6.75 26.92 11.98
C LYS A 16 6.07 25.81 11.18
N GLY A 17 5.73 24.72 11.86
CA GLY A 17 4.98 23.60 11.30
C GLY A 17 3.49 23.69 11.62
N TRP A 18 2.64 23.40 10.64
CA TRP A 18 1.19 23.30 10.81
C TRP A 18 0.74 21.90 10.41
N VAL A 19 -0.32 21.40 11.04
CA VAL A 19 -0.90 20.09 10.75
C VAL A 19 -2.42 20.23 10.75
N THR A 20 -3.06 19.67 9.73
CA THR A 20 -4.51 19.66 9.56
C THR A 20 -4.93 18.34 8.92
N THR A 21 -6.24 18.09 8.84
CA THR A 21 -6.83 16.95 8.13
C THR A 21 -7.41 17.38 6.79
N LEU A 22 -7.53 16.44 5.84
CA LEU A 22 -8.18 16.70 4.55
C LEU A 22 -9.68 17.01 4.74
N ARG A 23 -10.36 16.24 5.60
CA ARG A 23 -11.78 16.45 5.92
C ARG A 23 -11.91 17.15 7.28
N PRO A 24 -12.75 18.19 7.41
CA PRO A 24 -12.93 18.89 8.68
C PRO A 24 -13.45 18.00 9.83
N ALA A 25 -14.22 16.97 9.50
CA ALA A 25 -14.77 16.03 10.49
C ALA A 25 -13.68 15.29 11.29
N ASP A 26 -12.52 15.05 10.67
CA ASP A 26 -11.42 14.29 11.28
C ASP A 26 -10.55 15.16 12.23
N MET A 27 -10.72 16.49 12.22
CA MET A 27 -9.86 17.41 12.97
C MET A 27 -9.91 17.17 14.49
N ARG A 28 -11.09 16.82 15.01
CA ARG A 28 -11.27 16.51 16.44
C ARG A 28 -10.48 15.28 16.86
N LEU A 29 -10.38 14.27 15.99
CA LEU A 29 -9.59 13.06 16.24
C LEU A 29 -8.10 13.36 16.21
N LEU A 30 -7.64 14.15 15.24
CA LEU A 30 -6.24 14.55 15.14
C LEU A 30 -5.79 15.29 16.40
N GLU A 31 -6.58 16.25 16.88
CA GLU A 31 -6.25 16.97 18.13
C GLU A 31 -6.18 16.03 19.33
N ALA A 32 -7.11 15.07 19.44
CA ALA A 32 -7.10 14.09 20.52
C ALA A 32 -5.81 13.24 20.50
N PHE A 33 -5.42 12.71 19.33
CA PHE A 33 -4.20 11.92 19.18
C PHE A 33 -2.92 12.72 19.39
N MET A 34 -2.92 14.02 19.08
CA MET A 34 -1.76 14.87 19.31
C MET A 34 -1.57 15.25 20.79
N LYS A 35 -2.63 15.23 21.60
CA LYS A 35 -2.59 15.51 23.04
C LYS A 35 -2.33 14.25 23.88
N GLU A 36 -2.52 13.05 23.34
CA GLU A 36 -2.28 11.81 24.07
C GLU A 36 -0.78 11.64 24.43
N PRO A 37 -0.44 11.34 25.69
CA PRO A 37 0.94 11.09 26.09
C PRO A 37 1.47 9.78 25.49
N ILE A 38 2.75 9.76 25.12
CA ILE A 38 3.40 8.54 24.61
C ILE A 38 3.50 7.53 25.74
N LYS A 39 2.89 6.36 25.54
CA LYS A 39 3.02 5.23 26.46
C LYS A 39 4.44 4.67 26.39
N PRO A 40 5.09 4.40 27.53
CA PRO A 40 6.41 3.76 27.55
C PRO A 40 6.38 2.38 26.87
N ILE A 41 7.51 2.01 26.24
CA ILE A 41 7.68 0.68 25.65
C ILE A 41 8.01 -0.31 26.79
N GLU A 42 7.16 -1.33 26.96
CA GLU A 42 7.27 -2.27 28.10
C GLU A 42 8.17 -3.49 27.81
N THR A 43 8.26 -3.89 26.54
CA THR A 43 8.98 -5.11 26.14
C THR A 43 9.81 -4.90 24.88
N ALA A 44 10.87 -5.69 24.73
CA ALA A 44 11.73 -5.70 23.55
C ALA A 44 11.54 -7.00 22.73
N GLY A 45 11.45 -6.84 21.41
CA GLY A 45 11.38 -7.96 20.48
C GLY A 45 12.73 -8.67 20.34
N ILE A 46 12.72 -10.01 20.36
CA ILE A 46 13.88 -10.86 20.09
C ILE A 46 13.54 -11.87 19.01
N ALA A 47 14.53 -12.25 18.21
CA ALA A 47 14.40 -13.24 17.15
C ALA A 47 15.41 -14.37 17.34
N PRO A 48 15.11 -15.60 16.89
CA PRO A 48 16.05 -16.71 16.92
C PRO A 48 17.31 -16.38 16.11
N THR A 49 18.49 -16.75 16.60
CA THR A 49 19.73 -16.62 15.82
C THR A 49 19.94 -17.83 14.91
N SER A 50 20.75 -17.68 13.87
CA SER A 50 21.11 -18.80 12.99
C SER A 50 21.79 -19.94 13.75
N GLU A 51 22.63 -19.61 14.72
CA GLU A 51 23.38 -20.58 15.54
C GLU A 51 22.45 -21.38 16.47
N GLN A 52 21.43 -20.72 17.03
CA GLN A 52 20.41 -21.39 17.84
C GLN A 52 19.62 -22.41 17.02
N LEU A 53 19.18 -22.03 15.82
CA LEU A 53 18.45 -22.95 14.94
C LEU A 53 19.34 -24.09 14.40
N GLU A 54 20.61 -23.80 14.10
CA GLU A 54 21.59 -24.81 13.69
C GLU A 54 21.83 -25.84 14.81
N THR A 55 22.01 -25.38 16.05
CA THR A 55 22.10 -26.23 17.24
C THR A 55 20.85 -27.11 17.39
N PHE A 56 19.67 -26.53 17.20
CA PHE A 56 18.41 -27.26 17.28
C PHE A 56 18.29 -28.34 16.19
N SER A 57 18.78 -28.06 14.98
CA SER A 57 18.80 -29.02 13.87
C SER A 57 19.67 -30.25 14.15
N TYR A 58 20.78 -30.09 14.89
CA TYR A 58 21.62 -31.23 15.27
C TYR A 58 20.91 -32.21 16.19
N HIS A 59 20.01 -31.71 17.04
CA HIS A 59 19.20 -32.55 17.93
C HIS A 59 17.97 -33.16 17.23
N LEU A 60 17.61 -32.64 16.05
CA LEU A 60 16.42 -33.03 15.29
C LEU A 60 16.77 -33.24 13.80
N PRO A 61 17.61 -34.24 13.46
CA PRO A 61 18.19 -34.39 12.13
C PRO A 61 17.17 -34.70 11.02
N HIS A 62 15.97 -35.15 11.38
CA HIS A 62 14.89 -35.47 10.44
C HIS A 62 13.79 -34.40 10.37
N ALA A 63 13.90 -33.33 11.17
CA ALA A 63 12.92 -32.26 11.15
C ALA A 63 13.18 -31.31 9.97
N SER A 64 12.10 -30.83 9.34
CA SER A 64 12.21 -29.80 8.30
C SER A 64 12.62 -28.45 8.90
N PHE A 65 13.10 -27.52 8.07
CA PHE A 65 13.53 -26.21 8.59
C PHE A 65 12.35 -25.46 9.20
N LEU A 66 11.17 -25.58 8.58
CA LEU A 66 9.92 -25.04 9.09
C LEU A 66 9.55 -25.64 10.45
N SER A 67 9.65 -26.97 10.61
CA SER A 67 9.37 -27.64 11.89
C SER A 67 10.35 -27.22 12.99
N ILE A 68 11.64 -27.03 12.66
CA ILE A 68 12.65 -26.55 13.61
C ILE A 68 12.28 -25.17 14.16
N ILE A 69 11.81 -24.25 13.31
CA ILE A 69 11.37 -22.92 13.71
C ILE A 69 10.14 -23.00 14.62
N ASP A 70 9.13 -23.75 14.22
CA ASP A 70 7.89 -23.92 15.00
C ASP A 70 8.15 -24.52 16.38
N MET A 71 8.99 -25.55 16.45
CA MET A 71 9.40 -26.14 17.72
C MET A 71 10.20 -25.15 18.56
N PHE A 72 11.15 -24.43 17.97
CA PHE A 72 11.96 -23.43 18.68
C PHE A 72 11.06 -22.39 19.37
N ILE A 73 10.05 -21.87 18.66
CA ILE A 73 9.09 -20.91 19.22
C ILE A 73 8.29 -21.55 20.35
N SER A 74 7.78 -22.76 20.13
CA SER A 74 6.96 -23.47 21.11
C SER A 74 7.70 -23.77 22.42
N ILE A 75 9.01 -24.01 22.36
CA ILE A 75 9.81 -24.33 23.54
C ILE A 75 10.53 -23.11 24.14
N SER A 76 10.54 -21.98 23.42
CA SER A 76 11.22 -20.77 23.88
C SER A 76 10.50 -20.20 25.11
N SER A 77 11.25 -20.03 26.20
CA SER A 77 10.77 -19.39 27.42
C SER A 77 11.45 -18.04 27.57
N LEU A 78 10.66 -16.96 27.54
CA LEU A 78 11.15 -15.59 27.61
C LEU A 78 10.85 -14.96 28.97
N SER A 79 11.71 -14.03 29.40
CA SER A 79 11.40 -13.21 30.56
C SER A 79 10.36 -12.14 30.23
N LYS A 80 9.64 -11.63 31.24
CA LYS A 80 8.50 -10.69 31.06
C LYS A 80 8.81 -9.41 30.29
N LYS A 81 10.09 -9.04 30.14
CA LYS A 81 10.54 -7.85 29.41
C LYS A 81 10.80 -8.10 27.92
N PHE A 82 10.63 -9.33 27.45
CA PHE A 82 10.89 -9.69 26.06
C PHE A 82 9.71 -10.43 25.44
N HIS A 83 9.53 -10.26 24.15
CA HIS A 83 8.61 -11.03 23.33
C HIS A 83 9.32 -11.50 22.06
N LEU A 84 8.84 -12.57 21.44
CA LEU A 84 9.34 -12.96 20.11
C LEU A 84 8.83 -11.96 19.08
N CYS A 85 9.72 -11.50 18.21
CA CYS A 85 9.34 -10.72 17.03
C CYS A 85 8.35 -11.52 16.17
N ASP A 86 7.54 -10.81 15.39
CA ASP A 86 6.74 -11.45 14.36
C ASP A 86 7.67 -12.10 13.32
N ILE A 87 7.41 -13.39 13.06
CA ILE A 87 8.17 -14.22 12.12
C ILE A 87 7.28 -14.76 11.00
N GLU A 88 6.08 -14.23 10.79
CA GLU A 88 5.16 -14.71 9.77
C GLU A 88 5.81 -14.70 8.37
N GLN A 89 6.47 -13.61 8.01
CA GLN A 89 7.20 -13.50 6.74
C GLN A 89 8.35 -14.51 6.65
N PHE A 90 9.10 -14.69 7.74
CA PHE A 90 10.19 -15.66 7.83
C PHE A 90 9.67 -17.09 7.62
N ARG A 91 8.53 -17.42 8.21
CA ARG A 91 7.83 -18.71 8.06
C ARG A 91 7.38 -18.94 6.62
N LYS A 92 6.75 -17.94 5.98
CA LYS A 92 6.34 -18.01 4.56
C LYS A 92 7.53 -18.26 3.63
N LEU A 93 8.66 -17.60 3.88
CA LEU A 93 9.89 -17.81 3.11
C LEU A 93 10.46 -19.22 3.35
N ALA A 94 10.47 -19.68 4.60
CA ALA A 94 10.95 -21.01 4.97
C ALA A 94 10.16 -22.11 4.29
N GLU A 95 8.83 -21.99 4.22
CA GLU A 95 7.95 -22.92 3.52
C GLU A 95 8.30 -23.05 2.03
N LEU A 96 8.61 -21.94 1.36
CA LEU A 96 8.94 -21.96 -0.08
C LEU A 96 10.28 -22.63 -0.42
N ILE A 97 11.22 -22.65 0.51
CA ILE A 97 12.57 -23.22 0.28
C ILE A 97 12.82 -24.50 1.09
N ASP A 98 11.79 -25.04 1.75
CA ASP A 98 11.96 -26.19 2.63
C ASP A 98 12.48 -27.41 1.85
N ASP A 99 11.94 -27.63 0.64
CA ASP A 99 12.34 -28.68 -0.30
C ASP A 99 13.71 -28.46 -0.98
N VAL A 100 14.33 -27.29 -0.79
CA VAL A 100 15.63 -26.99 -1.42
C VAL A 100 16.76 -27.49 -0.51
N PRO A 101 17.73 -28.30 -1.01
CA PRO A 101 18.81 -28.88 -0.20
C PRO A 101 19.89 -27.84 0.13
N LEU A 102 19.56 -26.91 1.01
CA LEU A 102 20.45 -25.85 1.53
C LEU A 102 20.75 -26.12 3.01
N SER A 103 21.95 -25.72 3.45
CA SER A 103 22.28 -25.77 4.89
C SER A 103 21.40 -24.83 5.69
N ILE A 104 21.20 -25.12 6.99
CA ILE A 104 20.36 -24.31 7.89
C ILE A 104 20.79 -22.85 7.90
N LYS A 105 22.11 -22.60 7.94
CA LYS A 105 22.67 -21.24 7.86
C LYS A 105 22.29 -20.51 6.58
N VAL A 106 22.27 -21.21 5.44
CA VAL A 106 21.85 -20.62 4.17
C VAL A 106 20.33 -20.41 4.15
N LYS A 107 19.53 -21.39 4.56
CA LYS A 107 18.06 -21.25 4.66
C LYS A 107 17.68 -20.05 5.54
N TYR A 108 18.33 -19.90 6.69
CA TYR A 108 18.15 -18.75 7.59
C TYR A 108 18.48 -17.42 6.90
N ALA A 109 19.60 -17.35 6.19
CA ALA A 109 19.95 -16.14 5.44
C ALA A 109 18.90 -15.81 4.37
N PHE A 110 18.39 -16.80 3.64
CA PHE A 110 17.31 -16.59 2.66
C PHE A 110 16.01 -16.11 3.32
N CYS A 111 15.65 -16.64 4.49
CA CYS A 111 14.43 -16.24 5.20
C CYS A 111 14.53 -14.87 5.89
N THR A 112 15.74 -14.34 6.07
CA THR A 112 15.96 -12.95 6.53
C THR A 112 16.07 -11.95 5.38
N ALA A 113 15.94 -12.39 4.13
CA ALA A 113 16.00 -11.51 2.98
C ALA A 113 14.75 -10.62 2.90
N PRO A 114 14.91 -9.33 2.55
CA PRO A 114 13.78 -8.41 2.42
C PRO A 114 13.04 -8.70 1.10
N VAL A 115 12.10 -9.65 1.14
CA VAL A 115 11.29 -10.02 -0.03
C VAL A 115 9.83 -9.78 0.28
N ASP A 116 9.18 -8.98 -0.55
CA ASP A 116 7.74 -8.81 -0.49
C ASP A 116 7.02 -10.08 -0.98
N MET A 117 6.23 -10.67 -0.10
CA MET A 117 5.56 -11.96 -0.29
C MET A 117 4.06 -11.81 -0.52
N ASP A 118 3.58 -10.60 -0.80
CA ASP A 118 2.16 -10.37 -1.10
C ASP A 118 1.68 -11.23 -2.28
N VAL A 119 0.40 -11.65 -2.20
CA VAL A 119 -0.17 -12.70 -3.06
C VAL A 119 -0.08 -12.35 -4.56
N ASP A 120 -0.11 -11.07 -4.89
CA ASP A 120 0.00 -10.56 -6.27
C ASP A 120 1.42 -10.54 -6.84
N ASN A 121 2.41 -10.99 -6.05
CA ASN A 121 3.82 -11.05 -6.42
C ASN A 121 4.31 -12.49 -6.69
N GLY A 122 3.56 -13.26 -7.48
CA GLY A 122 3.94 -14.61 -7.89
C GLY A 122 5.31 -14.69 -8.58
N VAL A 123 5.72 -13.63 -9.26
CA VAL A 123 7.04 -13.51 -9.90
C VAL A 123 8.15 -13.47 -8.85
N ALA A 124 8.01 -12.68 -7.77
CA ALA A 124 9.00 -12.63 -6.71
C ALA A 124 9.18 -13.99 -6.03
N ARG A 125 8.09 -14.72 -5.77
CA ARG A 125 8.12 -16.08 -5.22
C ARG A 125 8.85 -17.06 -6.12
N ALA A 126 8.49 -17.07 -7.42
CA ALA A 126 9.14 -17.93 -8.39
C ALA A 126 10.64 -17.62 -8.53
N CYS A 127 11.00 -16.34 -8.56
CA CYS A 127 12.39 -15.89 -8.61
C CYS A 127 13.16 -16.26 -7.34
N PHE A 128 12.56 -16.08 -6.15
CA PHE A 128 13.17 -16.47 -4.88
C PHE A 128 13.52 -17.97 -4.84
N VAL A 129 12.58 -18.84 -5.21
CA VAL A 129 12.80 -20.29 -5.27
C VAL A 129 13.86 -20.64 -6.33
N ARG A 130 13.83 -19.99 -7.50
CA ARG A 130 14.85 -20.20 -8.55
C ARG A 130 16.23 -19.77 -8.10
N ILE A 131 16.34 -18.65 -7.39
CA ILE A 131 17.60 -18.16 -6.82
C ILE A 131 18.11 -19.15 -5.77
N ALA A 132 17.24 -19.64 -4.88
CA ALA A 132 17.59 -20.66 -3.90
C ALA A 132 18.08 -21.96 -4.57
N ARG A 133 17.50 -22.33 -5.72
CA ARG A 133 17.91 -23.49 -6.54
C ARG A 133 19.12 -23.20 -7.46
N ARG A 134 19.72 -22.01 -7.41
CA ARG A 134 20.82 -21.57 -8.29
C ARG A 134 20.48 -21.60 -9.79
N GLN A 135 19.21 -21.42 -10.14
CA GLN A 135 18.72 -21.47 -11.53
C GLN A 135 18.60 -20.08 -12.15
N TRP A 136 19.73 -19.59 -12.65
CA TRP A 136 19.83 -18.39 -13.50
C TRP A 136 19.66 -18.76 -14.99
N PRO A 137 19.01 -17.96 -15.86
CA PRO A 137 18.58 -16.56 -15.69
C PRO A 137 17.09 -16.38 -15.35
N LEU A 138 16.77 -15.34 -14.57
CA LEU A 138 15.40 -14.93 -14.27
C LEU A 138 14.55 -14.84 -15.56
N PRO A 139 13.26 -15.20 -15.52
CA PRO A 139 12.42 -15.15 -16.71
C PRO A 139 12.37 -13.70 -17.22
N ARG A 140 12.48 -13.52 -18.54
CA ARG A 140 12.31 -12.21 -19.17
C ARG A 140 10.87 -11.75 -18.92
N PRO A 141 10.63 -10.55 -18.38
CA PRO A 141 9.28 -10.06 -18.13
C PRO A 141 8.50 -10.01 -19.45
N THR A 142 7.46 -10.84 -19.57
CA THR A 142 6.51 -10.86 -20.69
C THR A 142 5.27 -10.08 -20.26
N SER A 143 5.02 -8.97 -20.94
CA SER A 143 3.99 -7.96 -20.65
C SER A 143 4.41 -6.97 -19.56
N ILE A 144 4.73 -5.75 -20.00
CA ILE A 144 5.08 -4.60 -19.17
C ILE A 144 3.80 -3.80 -18.94
N THR A 145 3.15 -4.00 -17.80
CA THR A 145 2.30 -2.95 -17.22
C THR A 145 3.25 -1.95 -16.55
N MET A 146 3.38 -0.78 -17.17
CA MET A 146 4.68 -0.14 -17.42
C MET A 146 5.49 0.36 -16.22
N LEU A 147 4.91 0.42 -15.01
CA LEU A 147 5.61 0.87 -13.80
C LEU A 147 5.68 -0.21 -12.71
N LEU A 148 4.56 -0.87 -12.41
CA LEU A 148 4.51 -1.88 -11.34
C LEU A 148 5.43 -3.07 -11.61
N ASP A 149 5.52 -3.51 -12.86
CA ASP A 149 6.40 -4.62 -13.22
C ASP A 149 7.88 -4.21 -13.14
N ILE A 150 8.20 -2.96 -13.45
CA ILE A 150 9.56 -2.41 -13.31
C ILE A 150 9.96 -2.35 -11.82
N CYS A 151 9.06 -1.90 -10.94
CA CYS A 151 9.27 -1.92 -9.49
C CYS A 151 9.47 -3.34 -8.95
N LYS A 152 8.71 -4.33 -9.46
CA LYS A 152 8.91 -5.75 -9.08
C LYS A 152 10.30 -6.26 -9.48
N ILE A 153 10.79 -5.89 -10.65
CA ILE A 153 12.15 -6.24 -11.09
C ILE A 153 13.20 -5.56 -10.21
N TYR A 154 12.98 -4.31 -9.81
CA TYR A 154 13.87 -3.61 -8.87
C TYR A 154 13.99 -4.37 -7.54
N ASN A 155 12.88 -4.83 -6.97
CA ASN A 155 12.91 -5.65 -5.74
C ASN A 155 13.72 -6.95 -5.91
N LEU A 156 13.73 -7.55 -7.11
CA LEU A 156 14.57 -8.73 -7.41
C LEU A 156 16.06 -8.39 -7.49
N ILE A 157 16.39 -7.20 -8.01
CA ILE A 157 17.76 -6.68 -8.02
C ILE A 157 18.26 -6.47 -6.60
N ASP A 158 17.46 -5.85 -5.74
CA ASP A 158 17.79 -5.65 -4.33
C ASP A 158 17.98 -6.98 -3.61
N LEU A 159 17.11 -7.97 -3.85
CA LEU A 159 17.27 -9.32 -3.31
C LEU A 159 18.60 -9.95 -3.77
N TYR A 160 18.95 -9.86 -5.06
CA TYR A 160 20.22 -10.36 -5.57
C TYR A 160 21.40 -9.66 -4.87
N LEU A 161 21.37 -8.34 -4.79
CA LEU A 161 22.44 -7.55 -4.17
C LEU A 161 22.58 -7.90 -2.69
N TRP A 162 21.47 -8.04 -1.97
CA TRP A 162 21.44 -8.45 -0.57
C TRP A 162 22.08 -9.83 -0.37
N LEU A 163 21.73 -10.81 -1.21
CA LEU A 163 22.33 -12.15 -1.17
C LEU A 163 23.82 -12.13 -1.58
N SER A 164 24.23 -11.25 -2.49
CA SER A 164 25.64 -11.10 -2.90
C SER A 164 26.56 -10.63 -1.78
N TYR A 165 26.05 -9.87 -0.80
CA TYR A 165 26.82 -9.52 0.41
C TYR A 165 27.09 -10.73 1.29
N LYS A 166 26.20 -11.73 1.29
CA LYS A 166 26.29 -12.90 2.17
C LYS A 166 26.96 -14.09 1.51
N PHE A 167 26.79 -14.23 0.19
CA PHE A 167 27.29 -15.36 -0.58
C PHE A 167 27.99 -14.89 -1.88
N PRO A 168 29.17 -14.25 -1.80
CA PRO A 168 29.86 -13.70 -2.97
C PRO A 168 30.13 -14.73 -4.06
N ASP A 169 30.47 -15.97 -3.69
CA ASP A 169 30.78 -17.05 -4.63
C ASP A 169 29.55 -17.52 -5.43
N MET A 170 28.34 -17.43 -4.83
CA MET A 170 27.09 -17.78 -5.51
C MET A 170 26.52 -16.62 -6.34
N PHE A 171 26.90 -15.38 -6.03
CA PHE A 171 26.37 -14.15 -6.63
C PHE A 171 27.49 -13.19 -7.03
N PRO A 172 28.34 -13.54 -8.02
CA PRO A 172 29.55 -12.79 -8.34
C PRO A 172 29.28 -11.50 -9.15
N ASP A 173 28.14 -11.39 -9.84
CA ASP A 173 27.86 -10.31 -10.80
C ASP A 173 27.37 -9.01 -10.14
N ARG A 174 27.85 -8.70 -8.94
CA ARG A 174 27.37 -7.56 -8.13
C ARG A 174 27.39 -6.23 -8.88
N GLU A 175 28.52 -5.87 -9.48
CA GLU A 175 28.64 -4.57 -10.15
C GLU A 175 27.73 -4.47 -11.37
N LYS A 176 27.57 -5.55 -12.13
CA LYS A 176 26.67 -5.58 -13.28
C LYS A 176 25.22 -5.39 -12.84
N ILE A 177 24.80 -6.08 -11.78
CA ILE A 177 23.44 -5.98 -11.23
C ILE A 177 23.20 -4.61 -10.60
N ARG A 178 24.21 -3.98 -9.98
CA ARG A 178 24.12 -2.61 -9.45
C ARG A 178 23.92 -1.58 -10.56
N LEU A 179 24.61 -1.73 -11.70
CA LEU A 179 24.42 -0.87 -12.87
C LEU A 179 23.02 -1.06 -13.47
N LEU A 180 22.52 -2.30 -13.53
CA LEU A 180 21.15 -2.58 -13.94
C LEU A 180 20.13 -1.93 -12.99
N GLY A 181 20.37 -1.97 -11.68
CA GLY A 181 19.53 -1.31 -10.67
C GLY A 181 19.40 0.19 -10.93
N LYS A 182 20.52 0.88 -11.18
CA LYS A 182 20.52 2.30 -11.53
C LYS A 182 19.76 2.62 -12.81
N LEU A 183 19.86 1.77 -13.83
CA LEU A 183 19.12 1.93 -15.08
C LEU A 183 17.61 1.81 -14.85
N ILE A 184 17.21 0.83 -14.03
CA ILE A 184 15.81 0.66 -13.66
C ILE A 184 15.30 1.84 -12.81
N GLU A 185 16.10 2.34 -11.86
CA GLU A 185 15.77 3.54 -11.09
C GLU A 185 15.53 4.75 -12.00
N SER A 186 16.34 4.96 -13.05
CA SER A 186 16.10 6.04 -14.00
C SER A 186 14.75 5.89 -14.71
N TYR A 187 14.39 4.68 -15.16
CA TYR A 187 13.10 4.45 -15.80
C TYR A 187 11.91 4.66 -14.86
N ILE A 188 12.05 4.27 -13.59
CA ILE A 188 11.02 4.52 -12.57
C ILE A 188 10.85 6.03 -12.36
N ASN A 189 11.95 6.79 -12.24
CA ASN A 189 11.90 8.24 -12.06
C ASN A 189 11.25 8.94 -13.26
N ASP A 190 11.64 8.59 -14.49
CA ASP A 190 11.07 9.19 -15.71
C ASP A 190 9.57 8.89 -15.82
N ALA A 191 9.15 7.67 -15.48
CA ALA A 191 7.74 7.29 -15.47
C ALA A 191 6.93 8.06 -14.40
N LEU A 192 7.49 8.25 -13.21
CA LEU A 192 6.84 9.01 -12.14
C LEU A 192 6.69 10.50 -12.47
N LEU A 193 7.71 11.09 -13.10
CA LEU A 193 7.65 12.49 -13.57
C LEU A 193 6.55 12.67 -14.63
N THR A 194 6.46 11.74 -15.58
CA THR A 194 5.40 11.79 -16.60
C THR A 194 3.99 11.68 -15.97
N MET A 195 3.82 10.85 -14.94
CA MET A 195 2.53 10.72 -14.23
C MET A 195 2.17 11.97 -13.42
N SER A 196 3.14 12.63 -12.79
CA SER A 196 2.89 13.88 -12.07
C SER A 196 2.44 14.99 -13.02
N ASP A 197 3.01 15.06 -14.23
CA ASP A 197 2.63 16.06 -15.22
C ASP A 197 1.20 15.86 -15.75
N ILE A 198 0.80 14.61 -15.97
CA ILE A 198 -0.57 14.25 -16.39
C ILE A 198 -1.58 14.60 -15.30
N THR A 199 -1.26 14.29 -14.04
CA THR A 199 -2.17 14.55 -12.90
C THR A 199 -2.34 16.05 -12.65
N SER A 200 -1.27 16.83 -12.82
CA SER A 200 -1.32 18.30 -12.68
C SER A 200 -2.19 18.94 -13.78
N SER A 201 -2.07 18.43 -15.02
CA SER A 201 -2.86 18.92 -16.16
C SER A 201 -4.37 18.65 -16.03
N GLN A 202 -4.76 17.58 -15.33
CA GLN A 202 -6.17 17.26 -15.07
C GLN A 202 -6.79 18.13 -13.96
N GLN A 203 -5.98 18.61 -13.00
CA GLN A 203 -6.47 19.49 -11.93
C GLN A 203 -6.79 20.91 -12.44
N ASP A 204 -6.02 21.41 -13.41
CA ASP A 204 -6.24 22.73 -14.01
C ASP A 204 -7.57 22.83 -14.80
N GLU A 205 -8.01 21.73 -15.44
CA GLU A 205 -9.30 21.69 -16.14
C GLU A 205 -10.49 21.69 -15.18
N GLU A 206 -10.39 21.00 -14.03
CA GLU A 206 -11.44 21.01 -13.00
C GLU A 206 -11.48 22.34 -12.23
N GLU A 207 -10.33 22.92 -11.84
CA GLU A 207 -10.29 24.22 -11.13
C GLU A 207 -10.86 25.38 -11.96
N SER A 208 -10.72 25.34 -13.30
CA SER A 208 -11.31 26.36 -14.18
C SER A 208 -12.85 26.38 -14.14
N GLY A 209 -13.49 25.24 -13.82
CA GLY A 209 -14.95 25.14 -13.65
C GLY A 209 -15.45 25.57 -12.27
N TYR A 210 -14.59 25.56 -11.24
CA TYR A 210 -14.96 25.94 -9.87
C TYR A 210 -14.75 27.43 -9.57
N LEU A 211 -13.78 28.09 -10.21
CA LEU A 211 -13.48 29.50 -9.98
C LEU A 211 -14.48 30.48 -10.61
N ASP A 212 -15.22 30.07 -11.65
CA ASP A 212 -16.31 30.89 -12.25
C ASP A 212 -17.57 30.95 -11.36
N GLY A 213 -17.67 30.09 -10.34
CA GLY A 213 -18.85 29.98 -9.47
C GLY A 213 -18.86 30.86 -8.22
N MET A 214 -17.78 31.58 -7.89
CA MET A 214 -17.66 32.30 -6.60
C MET A 214 -17.87 33.81 -6.67
N SER A 215 -18.27 34.39 -7.81
CA SER A 215 -18.51 35.84 -7.94
C SER A 215 -19.99 36.27 -7.85
N ASN A 216 -20.95 35.35 -7.66
CA ASN A 216 -22.38 35.71 -7.51
C ASN A 216 -22.99 35.13 -6.23
N GLN A 217 -22.77 35.80 -5.10
CA GLN A 217 -23.68 35.71 -3.95
C GLN A 217 -24.87 36.66 -4.16
N GLY A 218 -25.96 36.12 -4.71
CA GLY A 218 -27.25 36.79 -4.79
C GLY A 218 -28.22 36.00 -5.67
N ASN A 219 -29.15 35.27 -5.02
CA ASN A 219 -30.12 34.31 -5.56
C ASN A 219 -29.57 32.92 -5.91
N MET A 220 -29.99 31.93 -5.12
CA MET A 220 -29.86 30.51 -5.44
C MET A 220 -30.73 30.23 -6.68
N GLU A 221 -30.10 30.09 -7.84
CA GLU A 221 -30.74 29.78 -9.11
C GLU A 221 -31.57 28.50 -8.98
N SER A 222 -32.83 28.56 -9.41
CA SER A 222 -33.74 27.41 -9.36
C SER A 222 -33.20 26.30 -10.28
N ILE A 223 -33.46 25.04 -9.92
CA ILE A 223 -33.11 23.88 -10.78
C ILE A 223 -33.70 24.06 -12.18
N SER A 224 -34.88 24.67 -12.29
CA SER A 224 -35.54 25.00 -13.57
C SER A 224 -34.71 25.96 -14.43
N GLU A 225 -34.13 27.00 -13.83
CA GLU A 225 -33.29 27.99 -14.51
C GLU A 225 -31.97 27.36 -14.96
N ARG A 226 -31.39 26.48 -14.12
CA ARG A 226 -30.18 25.72 -14.47
C ARG A 226 -30.37 24.78 -15.67
N LEU A 227 -31.54 24.16 -15.79
CA LEU A 227 -31.86 23.24 -16.90
C LEU A 227 -32.05 24.01 -18.22
N LEU A 228 -32.71 25.18 -18.16
CA LEU A 228 -32.88 26.07 -19.32
C LEU A 228 -31.52 26.64 -19.78
N ARG A 229 -30.67 27.12 -18.86
CA ARG A 229 -29.36 27.69 -19.19
C ARG A 229 -28.42 26.67 -19.85
N LYS A 230 -28.47 25.42 -19.42
CA LYS A 230 -27.68 24.32 -20.01
C LYS A 230 -28.25 23.80 -21.33
N GLY A 231 -29.39 24.32 -21.80
CA GLY A 231 -30.06 23.88 -23.03
C GLY A 231 -30.54 22.43 -22.97
N LEU A 232 -30.71 21.87 -21.75
CA LEU A 232 -31.10 20.49 -21.55
C LEU A 232 -32.62 20.30 -21.70
N VAL A 233 -33.39 21.38 -21.56
CA VAL A 233 -34.86 21.39 -21.62
C VAL A 233 -35.32 22.72 -22.21
N ASN A 234 -36.33 22.72 -23.07
CA ASN A 234 -36.95 23.94 -23.59
C ASN A 234 -38.09 24.43 -22.69
N GLU A 235 -38.46 25.71 -22.77
CA GLU A 235 -39.50 26.32 -21.91
C GLU A 235 -40.86 25.59 -22.01
N SER A 236 -41.21 25.11 -23.21
CA SER A 236 -42.41 24.30 -23.48
C SER A 236 -42.37 22.93 -22.78
N GLU A 237 -41.21 22.27 -22.75
CA GLU A 237 -41.03 20.96 -22.13
C GLU A 237 -41.04 21.07 -20.60
N LEU A 238 -40.52 22.19 -20.07
CA LEU A 238 -40.53 22.48 -18.65
C LEU A 238 -41.95 22.71 -18.13
N LEU A 239 -42.81 23.37 -18.92
CA LEU A 239 -44.23 23.54 -18.61
C LEU A 239 -44.97 22.19 -18.54
N LEU A 240 -44.72 21.30 -19.52
CA LEU A 240 -45.30 19.96 -19.55
C LEU A 240 -44.87 19.15 -18.32
N LEU A 241 -43.57 19.17 -17.99
CA LEU A 241 -43.03 18.47 -16.82
C LEU A 241 -43.66 18.98 -15.51
N ARG A 242 -43.87 20.29 -15.39
CA ARG A 242 -44.50 20.90 -14.21
C ARG A 242 -45.97 20.50 -14.07
N GLU A 243 -46.66 20.34 -15.19
CA GLU A 243 -48.04 19.89 -15.22
C GLU A 243 -48.16 18.39 -14.92
N GLU A 244 -47.21 17.59 -15.39
CA GLU A 244 -47.13 16.16 -15.10
C GLU A 244 -46.87 15.90 -13.61
N ILE A 245 -45.90 16.59 -13.01
CA ILE A 245 -45.63 16.51 -11.55
C ILE A 245 -46.88 16.91 -10.75
N ARG A 246 -47.57 17.99 -11.16
CA ARG A 246 -48.82 18.41 -10.51
C ARG A 246 -49.90 17.34 -10.60
N ARG A 247 -50.06 16.68 -11.76
CA ARG A 247 -51.01 15.58 -11.93
C ARG A 247 -50.64 14.36 -11.08
N GLU A 248 -49.35 14.05 -10.94
CA GLU A 248 -48.91 12.96 -10.06
C GLU A 248 -49.13 13.26 -8.58
N GLU A 249 -48.93 14.51 -8.14
CA GLU A 249 -49.21 14.92 -6.76
C GLU A 249 -50.70 14.84 -6.44
N ILE A 250 -51.56 15.27 -7.36
CA ILE A 250 -53.02 15.14 -7.22
C ILE A 250 -53.42 13.66 -7.15
N LYS A 251 -52.89 12.79 -8.02
CA LYS A 251 -53.12 11.34 -7.96
C LYS A 251 -52.64 10.73 -6.64
N LYS A 252 -51.52 11.20 -6.08
CA LYS A 252 -51.00 10.74 -4.79
C LYS A 252 -51.87 11.19 -3.62
N LEU A 253 -52.53 12.35 -3.71
CA LEU A 253 -53.48 12.82 -2.70
C LEU A 253 -54.81 12.06 -2.77
N ASP A 254 -55.33 11.81 -3.97
CA ASP A 254 -56.56 11.02 -4.17
C ASP A 254 -56.37 9.57 -3.67
N ASN A 255 -55.21 8.95 -3.93
CA ASN A 255 -54.88 7.62 -3.40
C ASN A 255 -54.69 7.58 -1.88
N ARG A 256 -54.40 8.71 -1.21
CA ARG A 256 -54.36 8.75 0.27
C ARG A 256 -55.76 8.85 0.86
N ASN A 257 -56.64 9.66 0.27
CA ASN A 257 -58.01 9.81 0.76
C ASN A 257 -58.83 8.52 0.61
N VAL A 258 -58.59 7.71 -0.42
CA VAL A 258 -59.26 6.39 -0.59
C VAL A 258 -58.82 5.37 0.48
N ASN A 259 -57.60 5.49 1.02
CA ASN A 259 -57.10 4.59 2.06
C ASN A 259 -57.58 4.96 3.48
N ASP A 260 -58.04 6.21 3.70
CA ASP A 260 -58.57 6.66 5.00
C ASP A 260 -60.09 6.39 5.15
N GLU A 261 -60.83 6.08 4.08
CA GLU A 261 -62.27 5.72 4.15
C GLU A 261 -62.54 4.22 4.38
N HIS A 262 -61.50 3.37 4.45
CA HIS A 262 -61.61 1.91 4.67
C HIS A 262 -60.97 1.42 5.98
N ASN A 263 -60.82 2.29 6.98
CA ASN A 263 -60.34 1.93 8.31
C ASN A 263 -61.27 2.44 9.42
#